data_AF-A0A9E3W5X7-F1
#
_entry.id   AF-A0A9E3W5X7-F1
#
_cell.length_a   1.000
_cell.length_b   1.000
_cell.length_c   1.000
_cell.angle_alpha   90.00
_cell.angle_beta   90.00
_cell.angle_gamma   90.00
#
_symmetry.space_group_name_H-M   'P 1'
#
loop_
_entity.id
_entity.type
_entity.pdbx_description
1 polymer ?
#
loop_
_entity_poly.entity_id
_entity_poly.type
_entity_poly.pdbx_seq_one_letter_code
_entity_poly.pdbx_strand_id
1 'polypeptide(L)' 'MDCLLASTLYLMSRHAASPCPRLARMVGRHLAAVAAHPQCSALVRETCRRAAEEWKGHADACPLGYAAPPCGE' A
#
# COMPACT_ATOMS: atom_id res chain seq x y z
N MET A 1 -12.71 8.36 -6.93
CA MET A 1 -12.14 8.07 -5.59
C MET A 1 -12.39 6.63 -5.18
N ASP A 2 -13.62 6.12 -5.37
CA ASP A 2 -14.03 4.75 -5.02
C ASP A 2 -13.15 3.65 -5.64
N CYS A 3 -12.77 3.79 -6.92
CA CYS A 3 -11.88 2.83 -7.56
C CYS A 3 -10.50 2.73 -6.90
N LEU A 4 -9.95 3.85 -6.40
CA LEU A 4 -8.65 3.86 -5.71
C LEU A 4 -8.75 3.16 -4.36
N LEU A 5 -9.81 3.42 -3.60
CA LEU A 5 -10.08 2.76 -2.32
C LEU A 5 -10.32 1.26 -2.50
N ALA A 6 -11.18 0.86 -3.43
CA ALA A 6 -11.43 -0.54 -3.73
C ALA A 6 -10.15 -1.28 -4.16
N SER A 7 -9.33 -0.66 -5.03
CA SER A 7 -8.03 -1.22 -5.43
C SER A 7 -7.07 -1.34 -4.25
N THR A 8 -7.02 -0.34 -3.36
CA THR A 8 -6.16 -0.35 -2.16
C THR A 8 -6.55 -1.51 -1.24
N LEU A 9 -7.84 -1.68 -0.96
CA LEU A 9 -8.37 -2.77 -0.14
C LEU A 9 -8.03 -4.13 -0.76
N TYR A 10 -8.22 -4.29 -2.07
CA TYR A 10 -7.84 -5.51 -2.78
C TYR A 10 -6.35 -5.84 -2.65
N LEU A 11 -5.47 -4.84 -2.82
CA LEU A 11 -4.03 -5.00 -2.66
C LEU A 11 -3.64 -5.37 -1.23
N MET A 12 -4.29 -4.78 -0.22
CA MET A 12 -4.11 -5.14 1.19
C MET A 12 -4.52 -6.59 1.45
N SER A 13 -5.65 -7.04 0.90
CA SER A 13 -6.09 -8.45 1.00
C SER A 13 -5.10 -9.39 0.31
N ARG A 14 -4.58 -9.02 -0.87
CA ARG A 14 -3.58 -9.82 -1.58
C ARG A 14 -2.26 -9.89 -0.80
N HIS A 15 -1.83 -8.78 -0.21
CA HIS A 15 -0.65 -8.75 0.66
C HIS A 15 -0.83 -9.59 1.92
N ALA A 16 -2.01 -9.57 2.53
CA ALA A 16 -2.32 -10.42 3.69
C ALA A 16 -2.25 -11.92 3.34
N ALA A 17 -2.70 -12.30 2.14
CA ALA A 17 -2.60 -13.68 1.66
C ALA A 17 -1.17 -14.08 1.24
N SER A 18 -0.40 -13.14 0.70
CA SER A 18 0.98 -13.35 0.27
C SER A 18 1.80 -12.08 0.55
N PRO A 19 2.53 -12.03 1.68
CA PRO A 19 3.35 -10.89 2.05
C PRO A 19 4.42 -10.65 0.99
N CYS A 20 4.20 -9.61 0.19
CA CYS A 20 5.07 -9.25 -0.93
C CYS A 20 5.45 -7.77 -0.83
N PRO A 21 6.75 -7.44 -0.75
CA PRO A 21 7.23 -6.07 -0.66
C PRO A 21 6.80 -5.16 -1.81
N ARG A 22 6.53 -5.73 -2.99
CA ARG A 22 6.02 -5.00 -4.15
C ARG A 22 4.56 -4.62 -3.95
N LEU A 23 3.74 -5.52 -3.41
CA LEU A 23 2.35 -5.23 -3.04
C LEU A 23 2.30 -4.18 -1.93
N ALA A 24 3.15 -4.30 -0.90
CA ALA A 24 3.23 -3.31 0.17
C ALA A 24 3.52 -1.88 -0.35
N ARG A 25 4.49 -1.75 -1.27
CA ARG A 25 4.76 -0.49 -1.97
C ARG A 25 3.57 0.03 -2.74
N MET A 26 2.82 -0.85 -3.41
CA MET A 26 1.68 -0.45 -4.22
C MET A 26 0.52 0.03 -3.33
N VAL A 27 0.28 -0.63 -2.20
CA VAL A 27 -0.66 -0.16 -1.17
C VAL A 27 -0.27 1.24 -0.70
N GLY A 28 0.99 1.47 -0.32
CA GLY A 28 1.47 2.79 0.12
C GLY A 28 1.28 3.89 -0.94
N ARG A 29 1.59 3.59 -2.21
CA ARG A 29 1.37 4.52 -3.33
C ARG A 29 -0.11 4.86 -3.54
N HIS A 30 -0.98 3.87 -3.44
CA HIS A 30 -2.42 4.09 -3.60
C HIS A 30 -2.99 4.91 -2.44
N LEU A 31 -2.57 4.66 -1.20
CA LEU A 31 -2.94 5.46 -0.04
C LEU A 31 -2.50 6.92 -0.18
N ALA A 32 -1.27 7.17 -0.66
CA ALA A 32 -0.80 8.52 -0.96
C ALA A 32 -1.65 9.20 -2.05
N ALA A 33 -2.05 8.48 -3.10
CA ALA A 33 -2.94 8.99 -4.13
C ALA A 33 -4.35 9.32 -3.60
N VAL A 34 -4.89 8.50 -2.68
CA VAL A 34 -6.16 8.78 -2.00
C VAL A 34 -6.05 10.03 -1.13
N ALA A 35 -4.95 10.21 -0.40
CA ALA A 35 -4.72 11.40 0.42
C ALA A 35 -4.59 12.68 -0.42
N ALA A 36 -4.01 12.60 -1.62
CA ALA A 36 -3.89 13.73 -2.54
C ALA A 36 -5.19 14.05 -3.31
N HIS A 37 -6.22 13.18 -3.25
CA HIS A 37 -7.42 13.34 -4.06
C HIS A 37 -8.28 14.54 -3.58
N PRO A 38 -8.77 15.40 -4.49
CA PRO A 38 -9.47 16.65 -4.13
C PRO A 38 -10.78 16.41 -3.37
N GLN A 39 -11.47 15.30 -3.65
CA GLN A 39 -12.71 14.91 -2.96
C GLN A 39 -12.48 14.16 -1.63
N CYS A 40 -11.22 14.02 -1.18
CA CYS A 40 -10.89 13.31 0.05
C CYS A 40 -11.10 14.21 1.28
N SER A 41 -11.91 13.75 2.23
CA SER A 41 -12.16 14.46 3.49
C SER A 41 -10.88 14.57 4.32
N ALA A 42 -10.82 15.57 5.21
CA ALA A 42 -9.62 15.82 6.04
C ALA A 42 -9.23 14.60 6.89
N LEU A 43 -10.23 13.90 7.45
CA LEU A 43 -10.01 12.68 8.24
C LEU A 43 -9.41 11.56 7.38
N VAL A 44 -10.02 11.27 6.22
CA VAL A 44 -9.53 10.21 5.33
C VAL A 44 -8.14 10.54 4.81
N ARG A 45 -7.88 11.82 4.48
CA ARG A 45 -6.57 12.29 4.05
C ARG A 45 -5.48 12.03 5.08
N GLU A 46 -5.70 12.40 6.33
CA GLU A 46 -4.72 12.20 7.38
C GLU A 46 -4.49 10.71 7.67
N THR A 47 -5.57 9.93 7.73
CA THR A 47 -5.50 8.48 7.92
C THR A 47 -4.72 7.81 6.79
N CYS A 48 -5.03 8.12 5.52
CA CYS A 48 -4.32 7.56 4.38
C CYS A 48 -2.85 8.01 4.32
N ARG A 49 -2.53 9.24 4.73
CA ARG A 49 -1.14 9.71 4.82
C ARG A 49 -0.34 8.92 5.84
N ARG A 50 -0.87 8.73 7.06
CA ARG A 50 -0.22 7.93 8.10
C ARG A 50 -0.04 6.48 7.69
N ALA A 51 -1.11 5.87 7.17
CA ALA A 51 -1.07 4.51 6.67
C ALA A 51 -0.04 4.37 5.54
N ALA A 52 0.06 5.32 4.61
CA ALA A 52 1.06 5.26 3.54
C ALA A 52 2.50 5.21 4.07
N GLU A 53 2.81 5.93 5.16
CA GLU A 53 4.12 5.88 5.81
C GLU A 53 4.37 4.52 6.51
N GLU A 54 3.37 3.97 7.21
CA GLU A 54 3.47 2.64 7.83
C GLU A 54 3.76 1.55 6.78
N TRP A 55 3.08 1.62 5.64
CA TRP A 55 3.26 0.67 4.53
C TRP A 55 4.64 0.75 3.85
N LYS A 56 5.40 1.84 4.02
CA LYS A 56 6.80 1.89 3.60
C LYS A 56 7.64 0.90 4.40
N GLY A 57 7.46 0.85 5.73
CA GLY A 57 8.16 -0.10 6.59
C GLY A 57 7.92 -1.56 6.18
N HIS A 58 6.68 -1.91 5.79
CA HIS A 58 6.36 -3.23 5.25
C HIS A 58 7.03 -3.53 3.90
N ALA A 59 7.26 -2.51 3.08
CA ALA A 59 7.96 -2.67 1.81
C ALA A 59 9.48 -2.83 1.98
N ASP A 60 10.05 -2.23 3.02
CA ASP A 60 11.48 -2.33 3.35
C ASP A 60 11.83 -3.64 4.08
N ALA A 61 10.85 -4.27 4.75
CA ALA A 61 11.01 -5.50 5.52
C ALA A 61 11.21 -6.79 4.67
N CYS A 62 11.60 -6.70 3.40
CA CYS A 62 11.87 -7.89 2.58
C CYS A 62 13.03 -8.72 3.18
N PRO A 63 12.80 -9.95 3.67
CA PRO A 63 13.85 -10.73 4.33
C PRO A 63 14.93 -11.24 3.36
N LEU A 64 14.69 -11.15 2.05
CA LEU A 64 15.60 -11.68 1.02
C LEU A 64 16.39 -10.58 0.26
N GLY A 65 16.20 -9.29 0.61
CA GLY A 65 16.83 -8.18 -0.08
C GLY A 65 16.37 -8.00 -1.54
N TYR A 66 16.83 -6.92 -2.19
CA TYR A 66 16.44 -6.55 -3.56
C TYR A 66 16.79 -7.58 -4.66
N ALA A 67 17.55 -8.62 -4.32
CA ALA A 67 18.09 -9.61 -5.26
C ALA A 67 17.29 -10.91 -5.34
N ALA A 68 16.28 -11.10 -4.49
CA ALA A 68 15.51 -12.34 -4.49
C ALA A 68 14.35 -12.31 -5.48
N PRO A 69 14.00 -13.49 -6.05
CA PRO A 69 12.86 -13.60 -6.95
C PRO A 69 11.60 -13.07 -6.27
N PRO A 70 10.65 -12.49 -7.03
CA PRO A 70 9.39 -12.05 -6.48
C PRO A 70 8.78 -13.21 -5.69
N CYS A 71 8.33 -12.95 -4.47
CA CYS A 71 7.69 -13.95 -3.63
C CYS A 71 6.48 -14.52 -4.40
N GLY A 72 6.61 -15.73 -4.96
CA GLY A 72 5.54 -16.43 -5.68
C GLY A 72 5.77 -16.71 -7.17
N GLU A 73 6.89 -17.35 -7.53
CA GLU A 73 6.97 -18.25 -8.70
C GLU A 73 7.19 -19.69 -8.24
#